data_AF-A0A497A2M9-F1
#
_entry.id   AF-A0A497A2M9-F1
#
_cell.length_a   1.000
_cell.length_b   1.000
_cell.length_c   1.000
_cell.angle_alpha   90.00
_cell.angle_beta   90.00
_cell.angle_gamma   90.00
#
_symmetry.space_group_name_H-M   'P 1'
#
loop_
_entity.id
_entity.type
_entity.pdbx_description
1 polymer ?
#
loop_
_entity_poly.entity_id
_entity_poly.type
_entity_poly.pdbx_seq_one_letter_code
_entity_poly.pdbx_strand_id
1 'polypeptide(L)'
;MPIYEYRCQQCNRVFSHLFRTLRAAEEEGAPPCPACGAREVRRIVSPVAVLSGSKTSAGEQAEKTATESKPQLFGRKELNQILQERKRLGID
;
A
#
# COMPACT_ATOMS: atom_id res chain seq x y z
N MET A 1 0.93 16.63 13.89
CA MET A 1 1.86 17.07 12.84
C MET A 1 1.92 15.97 11.78
N PRO A 2 1.06 16.00 10.74
CA PRO A 2 0.96 14.91 9.78
C PRO A 2 2.15 14.89 8.81
N ILE A 3 2.63 13.68 8.48
CA ILE A 3 3.59 13.42 7.41
C ILE A 3 2.83 12.75 6.27
N TYR A 4 2.97 13.28 5.06
CA TYR A 4 2.38 12.70 3.85
C TYR A 4 3.46 12.38 2.83
N GLU A 5 3.25 11.30 2.09
CA GLU A 5 4.13 10.88 1.01
C GLU A 5 3.56 11.29 -0.34
N TYR A 6 4.43 11.71 -1.25
CA TYR A 6 4.07 12.16 -2.58
C TYR A 6 4.95 11.50 -3.63
N ARG A 7 4.36 11.18 -4.78
CA ARG A 7 5.06 10.74 -5.99
C ARG A 7 4.97 11.81 -7.06
N CYS A 8 6.13 12.26 -7.55
CA CYS A 8 6.20 13.18 -8.70
C CYS A 8 5.84 12.45 -9.99
N GLN A 9 4.97 13.05 -10.81
CA GLN A 9 4.59 12.50 -12.11
C GLN A 9 5.65 12.74 -13.20
N GLN A 10 6.57 13.69 -12.98
CA GLN A 10 7.63 14.03 -13.95
C GLN A 10 8.90 13.19 -13.74
N CYS A 11 9.46 13.18 -12.53
CA CYS A 11 10.71 12.46 -12.24
C CYS A 11 10.53 11.12 -11.51
N ASN A 12 9.28 10.72 -11.22
CA ASN A 12 8.91 9.49 -10.52
C ASN A 12 9.49 9.30 -9.10
N ARG A 13 10.16 10.31 -8.54
CA ARG A 13 10.69 10.21 -7.16
C ARG A 13 9.56 10.32 -6.13
N VAL A 14 9.70 9.53 -5.07
CA VAL A 14 8.86 9.58 -3.88
C VAL A 14 9.56 10.44 -2.83
N PHE A 15 8.80 11.30 -2.15
CA PHE A 15 9.31 12.13 -1.07
C PHE A 15 8.24 12.35 0.01
N SER A 16 8.68 12.58 1.25
CA SER A 16 7.81 12.86 2.38
C SER A 16 7.77 14.36 2.67
N HIS A 17 6.61 14.88 3.06
CA HIS A 17 6.45 16.26 3.49
C HIS A 17 5.72 16.32 4.83
N LEU A 18 6.26 17.14 5.72
CA LEU A 18 5.79 17.34 7.09
C LEU A 18 5.00 18.64 7.16
N PHE A 19 3.70 18.57 7.46
CA PHE A 19 2.91 19.76 7.75
C PHE A 19 2.86 20.00 9.26
N ARG A 20 3.06 21.25 9.68
CA ARG A 20 3.06 21.64 11.10
C ARG A 20 1.71 21.38 11.76
N THR A 21 0.62 21.58 11.02
CA THR A 21 -0.76 21.38 11.48
C THR A 21 -1.57 20.62 10.43
N LEU A 22 -2.75 20.10 10.80
CA LEU A 22 -3.66 19.47 9.83
C LEU A 22 -4.23 20.50 8.85
N ARG A 23 -4.61 21.68 9.37
CA ARG A 23 -5.14 22.80 8.58
C ARG A 23 -4.18 23.27 7.48
N ALA A 24 -2.89 23.36 7.80
CA ALA A 24 -1.85 23.67 6.82
C ALA A 24 -1.86 22.68 5.64
N ALA A 25 -2.06 21.39 5.91
CA ALA A 25 -2.09 20.38 4.86
C ALA A 25 -3.33 20.44 3.95
N GLU A 26 -4.43 21.00 4.45
CA GLU A 26 -5.66 21.22 3.70
C GLU A 26 -5.59 22.51 2.86
N GLU A 27 -5.01 23.58 3.42
CA GLU A 27 -4.94 24.91 2.80
C GLU A 27 -3.76 25.06 1.80
N GLU A 28 -2.55 24.57 2.14
CA GLU A 28 -1.34 24.76 1.33
C GLU A 28 -1.27 23.79 0.13
N GLY A 29 -2.03 22.70 0.17
CA GLY A 29 -2.06 21.70 -0.90
C GLY A 29 -0.75 20.90 -1.02
N ALA A 30 -0.50 20.35 -2.21
CA ALA A 30 0.65 19.48 -2.43
C ALA A 30 1.94 20.29 -2.70
N PRO A 31 3.05 20.00 -2.01
CA PRO A 31 4.32 20.70 -2.21
C PRO A 31 4.97 20.35 -3.56
N PRO A 32 5.78 21.24 -4.14
CA PRO A 32 6.55 20.93 -5.34
C PRO A 32 7.58 19.84 -5.05
N CYS A 33 7.95 19.08 -6.08
CA CYS A 33 8.96 18.03 -5.95
C CYS A 33 10.33 18.64 -5.60
N PRO A 34 11.01 18.20 -4.52
CA PRO A 34 12.31 18.74 -4.12
C PRO A 34 13.46 18.40 -5.09
N ALA A 35 13.26 17.43 -5.97
CA ALA A 35 14.28 16.98 -6.92
C ALA A 35 14.25 17.73 -8.26
N CYS A 36 13.06 18.08 -8.76
CA CYS A 36 12.89 18.67 -10.10
C CYS A 36 12.01 19.94 -10.12
N GLY A 37 11.39 20.32 -9.00
CA GLY A 37 10.54 21.50 -8.91
C GLY A 37 9.13 21.35 -9.50
N ALA A 38 8.80 20.21 -10.10
CA ALA A 38 7.47 19.98 -10.69
C ALA A 38 6.37 20.02 -9.62
N ARG A 39 5.24 20.67 -9.95
CA ARG A 39 4.04 20.74 -9.10
C ARG A 39 3.08 19.57 -9.32
N GLU A 40 3.28 18.80 -10.39
CA GLU A 40 2.48 17.63 -10.69
C GLU A 40 2.93 16.45 -9.82
N VAL A 41 2.40 16.42 -8.60
CA VAL A 41 2.66 15.38 -7.59
C VAL A 41 1.33 14.77 -7.14
N ARG A 42 1.33 13.49 -6.79
CA ARG A 42 0.17 12.80 -6.18
C ARG A 42 0.54 12.29 -4.81
N ARG A 43 -0.34 12.50 -3.83
CA ARG A 43 -0.22 11.89 -2.51
C ARG A 43 -0.42 10.39 -2.62
N ILE A 44 0.45 9.62 -1.99
CA ILE A 44 0.39 8.16 -1.93
C ILE A 44 0.23 7.69 -0.49
N VAL A 45 -0.26 6.47 -0.33
CA VAL A 45 -0.35 5.78 0.96
C VAL A 45 0.45 4.49 0.83
N SER A 46 1.50 4.35 1.64
CA SER A 46 2.29 3.13 1.67
C SER A 46 1.42 1.95 2.13
N PRO A 47 1.50 0.78 1.47
CA PRO A 47 0.75 -0.39 1.89
C PRO A 47 1.21 -0.84 3.29
N VAL A 48 0.24 -1.01 4.19
CA VAL A 48 0.50 -1.60 5.51
C VAL A 48 0.47 -3.12 5.39
N ALA A 49 1.56 -3.79 5.78
CA ALA A 49 1.58 -5.25 5.92
C ALA A 49 0.84 -5.66 7.20
N VAL A 50 -0.27 -6.38 7.05
CA VAL A 50 -0.98 -6.98 8.19
C VAL A 50 -0.41 -8.37 8.43
N LEU A 51 0.46 -8.48 9.43
CA LEU A 51 0.96 -9.78 9.92
C LEU A 51 -0.16 -10.45 10.73
N SER A 52 -0.91 -11.36 10.11
CA SER A 52 -1.85 -12.21 10.86
C SER A 52 -1.05 -13.23 11.66
N GLY A 53 -1.18 -13.22 12.99
CA GLY A 53 -0.47 -14.13 13.86
C GLY A 53 -0.85 -15.60 13.64
N SER A 54 -0.07 -16.29 12.82
CA SER A 54 0.18 -17.73 12.91
C SER A 54 1.70 -17.92 12.84
N LYS A 55 2.27 -18.52 13.88
CA LYS A 55 3.69 -18.84 13.95
C LYS A 55 4.07 -19.75 12.78
N THR A 56 4.77 -19.22 11.79
CA THR A 56 5.70 -19.99 10.94
C THR A 56 6.75 -19.06 10.36
N SER A 57 7.97 -19.58 10.37
CA SER A 57 9.25 -18.93 10.12
C SER A 57 9.46 -18.44 8.69
N ALA A 58 10.54 -17.67 8.56
CA ALA A 58 11.27 -17.30 7.35
C ALA A 58 10.67 -16.18 6.52
N GLY A 59 11.40 -15.05 6.52
CA GLY A 59 11.19 -13.98 5.58
C GLY A 59 11.62 -14.41 4.19
N GLU A 60 10.81 -14.06 3.21
CA GLU A 60 11.19 -14.06 1.81
C GLU A 60 10.84 -12.69 1.23
N GLN A 61 11.90 -12.02 0.76
CA GLN A 61 11.80 -10.87 -0.10
C GLN A 61 11.14 -11.32 -1.40
N ALA A 62 10.08 -10.63 -1.82
CA ALA A 62 9.48 -10.83 -3.13
C ALA A 62 9.38 -9.48 -3.86
N GLU A 63 10.43 -9.17 -4.61
CA GLU A 63 10.35 -8.31 -5.80
C GLU A 63 10.01 -9.21 -6.99
N LYS A 64 8.75 -9.20 -7.47
CA LYS A 64 8.38 -9.65 -8.82
C LYS A 64 7.19 -8.83 -9.35
N THR A 65 7.49 -8.04 -10.38
CA THR A 65 6.69 -7.65 -11.54
C THR A 65 5.21 -8.09 -11.61
N ALA A 66 4.35 -7.09 -11.79
CA ALA A 66 3.03 -7.09 -12.42
C ALA A 66 2.53 -8.43 -12.99
N THR A 67 1.59 -9.07 -12.29
CA THR A 67 0.15 -9.16 -12.63
C THR A 67 -0.49 -9.98 -11.52
N GLU A 68 -0.66 -9.39 -10.34
CA GLU A 68 -1.25 -10.10 -9.20
C GLU A 68 -2.54 -9.38 -8.81
N SER A 69 -3.65 -9.92 -9.30
CA SER A 69 -4.94 -9.73 -8.65
C SER A 69 -4.76 -10.14 -7.20
N LYS A 70 -4.58 -9.16 -6.30
CA LYS A 70 -4.52 -9.38 -4.86
C LYS A 70 -5.64 -10.36 -4.50
N PRO A 71 -5.37 -11.49 -3.82
CA PRO A 71 -6.45 -12.35 -3.38
C PRO A 71 -7.36 -11.48 -2.51
N GLN A 72 -8.65 -11.49 -2.83
CA GLN A 72 -9.67 -10.83 -2.03
C GLN A 72 -9.47 -11.34 -0.59
N LEU A 73 -9.17 -10.43 0.32
CA LEU A 73 -8.89 -10.75 1.71
C LEU A 73 -10.22 -11.15 2.37
N PHE A 74 -10.60 -12.41 2.20
CA PHE A 74 -11.77 -13.00 2.83
C PHE A 74 -11.52 -13.14 4.34
N GLY A 75 -12.52 -12.82 5.14
CA GLY A 75 -12.45 -13.04 6.58
C GLY A 75 -12.19 -14.52 6.89
N ARG A 76 -11.64 -14.84 8.07
CA ARG A 76 -11.31 -16.24 8.45
C ARG A 76 -12.46 -17.24 8.22
N LYS A 77 -13.72 -16.81 8.40
CA LYS A 77 -14.90 -17.64 8.16
C LYS A 77 -15.11 -17.93 6.68
N GLU A 78 -15.02 -16.91 5.83
CA GLU A 78 -15.18 -17.00 4.38
C GLU A 78 -14.05 -17.84 3.76
N LEU A 79 -12.81 -17.66 4.23
CA LEU A 79 -11.67 -18.45 3.77
C LEU A 79 -11.85 -19.95 4.08
N ASN A 80 -12.29 -20.28 5.29
CA ASN A 80 -12.59 -21.66 5.66
C ASN A 80 -13.73 -22.27 4.83
N GLN A 81 -14.74 -21.46 4.49
CA GLN A 81 -15.86 -21.90 3.67
C GLN A 81 -15.42 -22.22 2.23
N ILE A 82 -14.62 -21.34 1.62
CA ILE A 82 -14.05 -21.55 0.29
C ILE A 82 -13.12 -22.78 0.28
N LEU A 83 -12.27 -22.95 1.30
CA LEU A 83 -11.40 -24.11 1.42
C LEU A 83 -12.19 -25.42 1.54
N GLN A 84 -13.28 -25.43 2.30
CA GLN A 84 -14.18 -26.59 2.39
C GLN A 84 -14.86 -26.90 1.06
N GLU A 85 -15.27 -25.87 0.32
CA GLU A 85 -15.92 -26.01 -0.97
C GLU A 85 -14.95 -26.55 -2.04
N ARG A 86 -13.72 -26.02 -2.12
CA ARG A 86 -12.68 -26.55 -3.03
C ARG A 86 -12.35 -28.02 -2.75
N LYS A 87 -12.27 -28.39 -1.47
CA LYS A 87 -12.06 -29.78 -1.05
C LYS A 87 -13.21 -30.70 -1.46
N ARG A 88 -14.45 -30.20 -1.48
CA ARG A 88 -15.61 -30.96 -1.99
C ARG A 88 -15.56 -31.15 -3.51
N LEU A 89 -15.01 -30.18 -4.23
CA LEU A 89 -14.91 -30.21 -5.70
C LEU A 89 -13.72 -31.03 -6.21
N GLY A 90 -12.85 -31.54 -5.33
CA GLY A 90 -11.69 -32.37 -5.71
C GLY A 90 -10.63 -31.59 -6.50
N ILE A 91 -10.57 -30.27 -6.31
CA ILE A 91 -9.58 -29.39 -6.93
C ILE A 91 -8.49 -29.15 -5.89
N ASP A 92 -7.46 -30.00 -5.89
CA ASP A 92 -6.22 -29.81 -5.14
C ASP A 92 -5.29 -28.80 -5.85
#